data_AF-A0A7V6WHI6-F1
#
_entry.id   AF-A0A7V6WHI6-F1
#
_cell.length_a   1.000
_cell.length_b   1.000
_cell.length_c   1.000
_cell.angle_alpha   90.00
_cell.angle_beta   90.00
_cell.angle_gamma   90.00
#
_symmetry.space_group_name_H-M   'P 1'
#
loop_
_entity.id
_entity.type
_entity.pdbx_description
1 polymer ?
#
loop_
_entity_poly.entity_id
_entity_poly.type
_entity_poly.pdbx_seq_one_letter_code
_entity_poly.pdbx_strand_id
1 'polypeptide(L)' 'MLPVFQMVVEYVFGIFSDWMVLVLVLCGFWSFSMVSRGLAERKLGREADLAFYGGWFYLGLGLIAFAGGRLYNFFF' A
#
# COMPACT_ATOMS: atom_id res chain seq x y z
N MET A 1 12.81 -23.95 -14.38
CA MET A 1 11.58 -23.14 -14.27
C MET A 1 11.83 -21.81 -13.52
N LEU A 2 13.00 -21.17 -13.69
CA LEU A 2 13.40 -19.96 -12.95
C LEU A 2 13.25 -18.60 -13.68
N PRO A 3 13.17 -18.48 -15.03
CA PRO A 3 13.25 -17.16 -15.65
C PRO A 3 11.95 -16.34 -15.53
N VAL A 4 10.78 -17.01 -15.53
CA VAL A 4 9.50 -16.32 -15.42
C VAL A 4 9.28 -15.76 -14.03
N PHE A 5 9.66 -16.50 -12.98
CA PHE A 5 9.52 -16.05 -11.59
C PHE A 5 10.41 -14.83 -11.32
N GLN A 6 11.68 -14.86 -11.73
CA GLN A 6 12.57 -13.69 -11.61
C GLN A 6 12.05 -12.49 -12.41
N MET A 7 11.59 -12.70 -13.65
CA MET A 7 11.08 -11.61 -14.47
C MET A 7 9.83 -10.96 -13.86
N VAL A 8 8.89 -11.76 -13.33
CA VAL A 8 7.70 -11.25 -12.64
C VAL A 8 8.11 -10.50 -11.38
N VAL A 9 9.08 -11.01 -10.63
CA VAL A 9 9.57 -10.38 -9.40
C VAL A 9 10.26 -9.04 -9.69
N GLU A 10 11.12 -8.97 -10.70
CA GLU A 10 11.75 -7.72 -11.13
C GLU A 10 10.73 -6.72 -11.69
N TYR A 11 9.72 -7.18 -12.42
CA TYR A 11 8.67 -6.30 -12.94
C TYR A 11 7.80 -5.75 -11.80
N VAL A 12 7.44 -6.59 -10.84
CA VAL A 12 6.67 -6.19 -9.66
C VAL A 12 7.50 -5.23 -8.80
N PHE A 13 8.76 -5.53 -8.48
CA PHE A 13 9.60 -4.60 -7.72
C PHE A 13 10.03 -3.35 -8.48
N GLY A 14 10.13 -3.43 -9.81
CA GLY A 14 10.33 -2.26 -10.66
C GLY A 14 9.12 -1.31 -10.65
N ILE A 15 7.90 -1.86 -10.58
CA ILE A 15 6.67 -1.08 -10.41
C ILE A 15 6.56 -0.55 -8.96
N PHE A 16 6.87 -1.39 -7.96
CA PHE A 16 6.91 -1.00 -6.54
C PHE A 16 8.26 -0.40 -6.15
N SER A 17 8.64 0.70 -6.82
CA SER A 17 9.75 1.54 -6.38
C SER A 17 9.53 2.00 -4.93
N ASP A 18 10.60 2.18 -4.16
CA ASP A 18 10.56 2.73 -2.79
C ASP A 18 9.69 4.00 -2.72
N TRP A 19 9.68 4.81 -3.78
CA TRP A 19 8.80 5.98 -3.85
C TRP A 19 7.32 5.65 -3.92
N MET A 20 6.93 4.63 -4.70
CA MET A 20 5.54 4.21 -4.82
C MET A 20 5.04 3.60 -3.50
N VAL A 21 5.89 2.84 -2.81
CA VAL A 21 5.61 2.33 -1.46
C VAL A 21 5.35 3.48 -0.49
N LEU A 22 6.18 4.51 -0.52
CA LEU A 22 6.06 5.67 0.36
C LEU A 22 4.77 6.46 0.06
N VAL A 23 4.40 6.62 -1.21
CA VAL A 23 3.12 7.22 -1.62
C VAL A 23 1.93 6.38 -1.14
N LEU A 24 1.98 5.06 -1.25
CA LEU A 24 0.92 4.16 -0.75
C LEU A 24 0.73 4.28 0.77
N VAL A 25 1.83 4.33 1.52
CA VAL A 25 1.80 4.53 2.97
C VAL A 25 1.22 5.90 3.33
N LEU A 26 1.64 6.97 2.65
CA LEU A 26 1.11 8.32 2.86
C LEU A 26 -0.38 8.40 2.52
N CYS A 27 -0.81 7.83 1.38
CA CYS A 27 -2.21 7.77 0.99
C CYS A 27 -3.05 7.00 2.01
N GLY A 28 -2.55 5.84 2.46
CA GLY A 28 -3.24 5.03 3.47
C GLY A 28 -3.38 5.77 4.80
N PHE A 29 -2.31 6.41 5.27
CA PHE A 29 -2.30 7.21 6.50
C PHE A 29 -3.20 8.44 6.40
N TRP A 30 -3.21 9.12 5.26
CA TRP A 30 -4.08 10.27 5.00
C TRP A 30 -5.55 9.86 5.01
N SER A 31 -5.89 8.76 4.33
CA SER A 31 -7.27 8.27 4.24
C SER A 31 -7.81 7.90 5.63
N PHE A 32 -6.98 7.28 6.46
CA PHE A 32 -7.30 6.94 7.84
C PHE A 32 -7.46 8.18 8.73
N SER A 33 -6.49 9.09 8.69
CA SER A 33 -6.38 10.17 9.68
C SER A 33 -7.27 11.37 9.37
N MET A 34 -7.48 11.69 8.09
CA MET A 34 -8.13 12.92 7.65
C MET A 34 -9.46 12.65 6.97
N VAL A 35 -9.50 11.72 6.02
CA VAL A 35 -10.69 11.47 5.19
C VAL A 35 -11.78 10.75 5.97
N SER A 36 -11.45 9.66 6.66
CA SER A 36 -12.41 8.92 7.48
C SER A 36 -13.03 9.80 8.57
N ARG A 37 -12.20 10.58 9.27
CA ARG A 37 -12.66 11.52 10.31
C ARG A 37 -13.53 12.65 9.74
N GLY A 38 -13.09 13.29 8.65
CA GLY A 38 -13.86 14.37 8.02
C GLY A 38 -15.21 13.91 7.45
N LEU A 39 -15.30 12.67 6.98
CA LEU A 39 -16.57 12.08 6.52
C LEU A 39 -17.47 11.68 7.70
N ALA A 40 -16.89 11.19 8.79
CA ALA A 40 -17.63 10.85 10.01
C ALA A 40 -18.30 12.11 10.63
N GLU A 41 -17.58 13.24 10.67
CA GLU A 41 -18.12 14.53 11.12
C GLU A 41 -19.29 15.03 10.25
N ARG A 42 -19.31 14.67 8.97
CA ARG A 42 -20.38 15.02 8.02
C ARG A 42 -21.57 14.03 8.03
N LYS A 43 -21.62 13.10 9.00
CA LYS A 43 -22.63 12.03 9.09
C LYS A 43 -22.63 11.06 7.90
N LEU A 44 -21.55 11.00 7.14
CA LEU A 44 -21.36 10.09 6.00
C LEU A 44 -20.66 8.81 6.45
N GLY A 45 -21.28 8.09 7.40
CA GLY A 45 -20.66 6.95 8.08
C GLY A 45 -20.22 5.83 7.13
N ARG A 46 -21.01 5.53 6.10
CA ARG A 46 -20.68 4.48 5.11
C ARG A 46 -19.42 4.80 4.31
N GLU A 47 -19.21 6.07 4.00
CA GLU A 47 -18.06 6.55 3.23
C GLU A 47 -16.82 6.68 4.13
N ALA A 48 -17.01 7.05 5.40
CA ALA A 48 -15.97 7.04 6.41
C ALA A 48 -15.41 5.63 6.66
N ASP A 49 -16.27 4.60 6.68
CA ASP A 49 -15.85 3.20 6.78
C ASP A 49 -15.08 2.77 5.52
N LEU A 50 -15.58 3.09 4.33
CA LEU A 50 -14.88 2.81 3.07
C LEU A 50 -13.50 3.47 3.01
N ALA A 51 -13.38 4.74 3.45
CA ALA A 51 -12.11 5.45 3.53
C ALA A 51 -11.16 4.84 4.58
N PHE A 52 -11.71 4.32 5.68
CA PHE A 52 -10.95 3.62 6.72
C PHE A 52 -10.40 2.29 6.19
N TYR A 53 -11.25 1.44 5.62
CA TYR A 53 -10.84 0.15 5.03
C TYR A 53 -9.91 0.34 3.83
N GLY A 54 -10.18 1.34 2.98
CA GLY A 54 -9.29 1.71 1.87
C GLY A 54 -7.92 2.17 2.37
N GLY A 55 -7.87 2.97 3.43
CA GLY A 55 -6.62 3.39 4.06
C GLY A 55 -5.78 2.21 4.57
N TRP A 56 -6.43 1.25 5.25
CA TRP A 56 -5.79 0.01 5.70
C TRP A 56 -5.31 -0.86 4.55
N PHE A 57 -6.07 -0.95 3.46
CA PHE A 57 -5.68 -1.69 2.27
C PHE A 57 -4.40 -1.13 1.64
N TYR A 58 -4.30 0.20 1.48
CA TYR A 58 -3.10 0.85 0.94
C TYR A 58 -1.89 0.72 1.87
N LEU A 59 -2.08 0.84 3.18
CA LEU A 59 -1.01 0.60 4.16
C LEU A 59 -0.52 -0.85 4.12
N GLY A 60 -1.45 -1.81 4.05
CA GLY A 60 -1.13 -3.24 3.95
C GLY A 60 -0.36 -3.57 2.67
N LEU A 61 -0.80 -3.04 1.52
CA LEU A 61 -0.10 -3.18 0.25
C LEU A 61 1.31 -2.56 0.30
N GLY A 62 1.44 -1.37 0.88
CA GLY A 62 2.75 -0.72 1.07
C GLY A 62 3.68 -1.56 1.94
N LEU A 63 3.20 -2.09 3.06
CA LEU A 63 3.98 -2.96 3.96
C LEU A 63 4.39 -4.27 3.30
N ILE A 64 3.48 -4.91 2.56
CA ILE A 64 3.78 -6.16 1.84
C ILE A 64 4.81 -5.90 0.74
N ALA A 65 4.65 -4.82 -0.03
CA ALA A 65 5.61 -4.42 -1.05
C ALA A 65 6.99 -4.09 -0.45
N PHE A 66 7.02 -3.36 0.67
CA PHE A 66 8.25 -3.04 1.39
C PHE A 66 8.95 -4.29 1.93
N ALA A 67 8.21 -5.16 2.64
CA ALA A 67 8.74 -6.40 3.20
C ALA A 67 9.20 -7.36 2.09
N GLY A 68 8.43 -7.47 1.01
CA GLY A 68 8.79 -8.24 -0.16
C GLY A 68 10.06 -7.71 -0.82
N GLY A 69 10.18 -6.39 -0.99
CA GLY A 69 11.34 -5.76 -1.63
C GLY A 69 12.61 -5.89 -0.80
N ARG A 70 12.48 -5.78 0.53
CA ARG A 70 13.57 -6.04 1.48
C ARG A 70 13.99 -7.51 1.52
N LEU A 71 13.03 -8.44 1.50
CA LEU A 71 13.34 -9.87 1.45
C LEU A 71 14.04 -10.24 0.14
N TYR A 72 13.59 -9.69 -0.99
CA TYR A 72 14.25 -9.91 -2.28
C TYR A 72 15.69 -9.42 -2.28
N ASN A 73 15.95 -8.17 -1.85
CA ASN A 73 17.32 -7.63 -1.72
C ASN A 73 18.20 -8.33 -0.67
N PHE A 74 17.62 -9.09 0.27
CA PHE A 74 18.38 -9.81 1.29
C PHE A 74 18.82 -11.20 0.80
N PHE A 75 18.02 -11.84 -0.06
CA PHE A 75 18.27 -13.20 -0.56
C PHE A 75 18.99 -13.23 -1.92
N PHE A 76 18.96 -12.14 -2.67
CA PHE A 76 19.56 -11.99 -4.00
C PHE A 76 20.44 -10.73 -4.04
#